data_AF-A0A961PEK0-F1
#
_entry.id   AF-A0A961PEK0-F1
#
_cell.length_a   1.000
_cell.length_b   1.000
_cell.length_c   1.000
_cell.angle_alpha   90.00
_cell.angle_beta   90.00
_cell.angle_gamma   90.00
#
_symmetry.space_group_name_H-M   'P 1'
#
loop_
_entity.id
_entity.type
_entity.pdbx_description
1 polymer ?
#
loop_
_entity_poly.entity_id
_entity_poly.type
_entity_poly.pdbx_seq_one_letter_code
_entity_poly.pdbx_strand_id
1 'polypeptide(L)'
;MTGTATLPRSGSTGRATLIGLAALALAWETGARLLSGSFVLAAPSEIAAWIATHPGLLARALGTTLANATAGFLAGNLAAIALAAAALLWPGGRRLVTGLALLVFCLPLVATGPILRVLLGPGDGPEIVLAALAVYYTTLVPLLVGLNAAPAAWFDLVRSYGRGRLTELTAIRARASLPYLFAGLQIAAPAAFLGAMVGEFTGAERGMGVLTIRYMRALDVPAIWALATTAAAVSILAYAAIGRLARALLHESPPVILAPPPDTRAARGTLPALLHALAVLTLALLFWWGAMAAFGLNPFFAKRPGDVLAALVWAPDAAETRATLATALGETARAVLPGYLAGLGLGASLAVLLTLAPVLSAVAMPLAVALRSVPIVTTAPLIVLLLGRGAAGAIALVAVMVFFPTLVACLYGLRQAPGQILDVFESYAAGPLPRLLHVRLPAMLPAFFAAARMSVPAAILAVTVVEWLATGRGLGSLMALSASLSDYDMLWSAVALVALLSVFCHAGVAALERRVLSVYAAEQVPA
;
A
#
# COMPACT_ATOMS: atom_id res chain seq x y z
N MET A 1 -39.83 14.79 10.61
CA MET A 1 -40.32 13.54 11.23
C MET A 1 -39.13 12.62 11.41
N THR A 2 -38.76 12.38 12.66
CA THR A 2 -37.60 11.58 13.10
C THR A 2 -37.87 10.09 12.87
N GLY A 3 -37.50 9.59 11.70
CA GLY A 3 -37.44 8.16 11.41
C GLY A 3 -36.20 7.55 12.07
N THR A 4 -36.34 7.05 13.29
CA THR A 4 -35.36 6.18 13.93
C THR A 4 -35.25 4.90 13.09
N ALA A 5 -34.21 4.82 12.25
CA ALA A 5 -33.83 3.58 11.60
C ALA A 5 -33.48 2.56 12.67
N THR A 6 -34.39 1.62 12.90
CA THR A 6 -34.18 0.46 13.75
C THR A 6 -33.03 -0.36 13.16
N LEU A 7 -31.87 -0.30 13.81
CA LEU A 7 -30.75 -1.20 13.50
C LEU A 7 -31.26 -2.64 13.58
N PRO A 8 -31.08 -3.48 12.54
CA PRO A 8 -31.54 -4.86 12.57
C PRO A 8 -30.85 -5.59 13.72
N ARG A 9 -31.67 -6.32 14.51
CA ARG A 9 -31.23 -7.13 15.65
C ARG A 9 -30.08 -8.06 15.23
N SER A 10 -28.95 -7.94 15.92
CA SER A 10 -27.66 -8.63 15.76
C SER A 10 -27.70 -10.17 15.77
N GLY A 11 -28.87 -10.82 15.85
CA GLY A 11 -29.00 -12.28 15.97
C GLY A 11 -29.09 -13.04 14.64
N SER A 12 -29.61 -12.43 13.56
CA SER A 12 -29.83 -13.11 12.27
C SER A 12 -28.62 -13.05 11.33
N THR A 13 -27.75 -12.06 11.50
CA THR A 13 -26.55 -11.84 10.67
C THR A 13 -25.47 -12.89 10.91
N GLY A 14 -25.33 -13.42 12.13
CA GLY A 14 -24.32 -14.43 12.47
C GLY A 14 -24.54 -15.77 11.74
N ARG A 15 -25.78 -16.27 11.72
CA ARG A 15 -26.11 -17.53 11.01
C ARG A 15 -25.97 -17.39 9.50
N ALA A 16 -26.44 -16.29 8.91
CA ALA A 16 -26.29 -16.04 7.48
C ALA A 16 -24.81 -15.93 7.07
N THR A 17 -23.98 -15.31 7.91
CA THR A 17 -22.53 -15.21 7.67
C THR A 17 -21.85 -16.58 7.77
N LEU A 18 -22.19 -17.39 8.77
CA LEU A 18 -21.66 -18.75 8.93
C LEU A 18 -22.06 -19.66 7.76
N ILE A 19 -23.31 -19.58 7.31
CA ILE A 19 -23.79 -20.33 6.13
C ILE A 19 -23.04 -19.87 4.87
N GLY A 20 -22.83 -18.57 4.69
CA GLY A 20 -22.05 -18.03 3.57
C GLY A 20 -20.59 -18.50 3.57
N LEU A 21 -19.94 -18.51 4.74
CA LEU A 21 -18.57 -19.01 4.89
C LEU A 21 -18.48 -20.52 4.65
N ALA A 22 -19.45 -21.30 5.13
CA ALA A 22 -19.51 -22.74 4.90
C ALA A 22 -19.73 -23.07 3.42
N ALA A 23 -20.62 -22.32 2.75
CA ALA A 23 -20.85 -22.45 1.31
C ALA A 23 -19.59 -22.10 0.49
N LEU A 24 -18.87 -21.05 0.88
CA LEU A 24 -17.60 -20.68 0.26
C LEU A 24 -16.53 -21.74 0.47
N ALA A 25 -16.40 -22.28 1.68
CA ALA A 25 -15.44 -23.34 1.98
C ALA A 25 -15.77 -24.63 1.21
N LEU A 26 -17.05 -24.98 1.09
CA LEU A 26 -17.48 -26.12 0.29
C LEU A 26 -17.21 -25.90 -1.20
N ALA A 27 -17.48 -24.70 -1.72
CA ALA A 27 -17.18 -24.35 -3.11
C ALA A 27 -15.68 -24.37 -3.42
N TRP A 28 -14.84 -23.97 -2.45
CA TRP A 28 -13.38 -24.10 -2.57
C TRP A 28 -12.95 -25.57 -2.53
N GLU A 29 -13.44 -26.37 -1.58
CA GLU A 29 -13.13 -27.80 -1.50
C GLU A 29 -13.52 -28.54 -2.77
N THR A 30 -14.72 -28.27 -3.33
CA THR A 30 -15.14 -28.88 -4.59
C THR A 30 -14.30 -28.39 -5.77
N GLY A 31 -14.03 -27.08 -5.86
CA GLY A 31 -13.17 -26.51 -6.89
C GLY A 31 -11.75 -27.08 -6.87
N ALA A 32 -11.15 -27.24 -5.68
CA ALA A 32 -9.82 -27.81 -5.50
C ALA A 32 -9.77 -29.29 -5.92
N ARG A 33 -10.78 -30.08 -5.51
CA ARG A 33 -10.87 -31.50 -5.89
C ARG A 33 -11.06 -31.68 -7.40
N LEU A 34 -11.87 -30.83 -8.03
CA LEU A 34 -12.05 -30.82 -9.49
C LEU A 34 -10.78 -30.43 -10.25
N LEU A 35 -9.91 -29.63 -9.63
CA LEU A 35 -8.65 -29.16 -10.20
C LEU A 35 -7.42 -29.93 -9.68
N SER A 36 -7.61 -31.06 -9.00
CA SER A 36 -6.54 -31.83 -8.35
C SER A 36 -5.39 -32.23 -9.30
N GLY A 37 -5.68 -32.46 -10.59
CA GLY A 37 -4.67 -32.77 -11.61
C GLY A 37 -3.81 -31.58 -12.08
N SER A 38 -4.17 -30.35 -11.72
CA SER A 38 -3.49 -29.14 -12.19
C SER A 38 -2.36 -28.67 -11.27
N PHE A 39 -2.19 -29.26 -10.08
CA PHE A 39 -1.26 -28.79 -9.04
C PHE A 39 -1.42 -27.29 -8.71
N VAL A 40 -2.60 -26.71 -8.87
CA VAL A 40 -2.80 -25.27 -8.69
C VAL A 40 -3.39 -24.91 -7.33
N LEU A 41 -4.41 -25.64 -6.91
CA LEU A 41 -5.26 -25.26 -5.78
C LEU A 41 -5.27 -26.39 -4.75
N ALA A 42 -4.74 -26.11 -3.56
CA ALA A 42 -4.87 -27.02 -2.43
C ALA A 42 -6.28 -26.94 -1.86
N ALA A 43 -6.84 -28.09 -1.49
CA ALA A 43 -8.14 -28.14 -0.82
C ALA A 43 -8.01 -27.62 0.63
N PRO A 44 -9.02 -26.94 1.19
CA PRO A 44 -9.05 -26.57 2.60
C PRO A 44 -8.71 -27.73 3.56
N SER A 45 -9.15 -28.95 3.22
CA SER A 45 -8.81 -30.17 3.96
C SER A 45 -7.32 -30.51 3.93
N GLU A 46 -6.65 -30.38 2.77
CA GLU A 46 -5.21 -30.60 2.60
C GLU A 46 -4.39 -29.55 3.34
N ILE A 47 -4.83 -28.29 3.29
CA ILE A 47 -4.22 -27.19 4.03
C ILE A 47 -4.28 -27.46 5.53
N ALA A 48 -5.45 -27.84 6.04
CA ALA A 48 -5.63 -28.16 7.46
C ALA A 48 -4.78 -29.38 7.88
N ALA A 49 -4.72 -30.41 7.03
CA ALA A 49 -3.88 -31.59 7.28
C ALA A 49 -2.39 -31.23 7.32
N TRP A 50 -1.92 -30.37 6.43
CA TRP A 50 -0.53 -29.90 6.42
C TRP A 50 -0.19 -29.13 7.69
N ILE A 51 -1.06 -28.21 8.12
CA ILE A 51 -0.89 -27.44 9.36
C ILE A 51 -0.87 -28.37 10.59
N ALA A 52 -1.77 -29.37 10.62
CA ALA A 52 -1.87 -30.32 11.72
C ALA A 52 -0.66 -31.27 11.83
N THR A 53 -0.01 -31.56 10.70
CA THR A 53 1.20 -32.42 10.66
C THR A 53 2.49 -31.65 10.94
N HIS A 54 2.53 -30.34 10.67
CA HIS A 54 3.71 -29.49 10.86
C HIS A 54 3.54 -28.33 11.88
N PRO A 55 2.84 -28.51 13.02
CA PRO A 55 2.49 -27.39 13.90
C PRO A 55 3.74 -26.74 14.52
N GLY A 56 4.73 -27.54 14.92
CA GLY A 56 5.97 -27.03 15.53
C GLY A 56 6.84 -26.25 14.54
N LEU A 57 6.87 -26.64 13.27
CA LEU A 57 7.60 -25.92 12.22
C LEU A 57 6.92 -24.57 11.94
N LEU A 58 5.60 -24.60 11.75
CA LEU A 58 4.80 -23.41 11.49
C LEU A 58 4.85 -22.42 12.66
N ALA A 59 4.70 -22.91 13.90
CA ALA A 59 4.72 -22.05 15.09
C ALA A 59 6.06 -21.34 15.29
N ARG A 60 7.20 -22.03 15.06
CA ARG A 60 8.52 -21.40 15.15
C ARG A 60 8.74 -20.36 14.06
N ALA A 61 8.40 -20.70 12.82
CA ALA A 61 8.54 -19.78 11.69
C ALA A 61 7.63 -18.55 11.84
N LEU A 62 6.38 -18.76 12.24
CA LEU A 62 5.44 -17.69 12.51
C LEU A 62 5.90 -16.82 13.70
N GLY A 63 6.42 -17.44 14.76
CA GLY A 63 6.94 -16.75 15.94
C GLY A 63 8.09 -15.80 15.59
N THR A 64 9.06 -16.24 14.78
CA THR A 64 10.16 -15.37 14.33
C THR A 64 9.65 -14.21 13.48
N THR A 65 8.77 -14.47 12.52
CA THR A 65 8.22 -13.41 11.65
C THR A 65 7.38 -12.42 12.44
N LEU A 66 6.57 -12.89 13.39
CA LEU A 66 5.76 -12.02 14.26
C LEU A 66 6.63 -11.16 15.19
N ALA A 67 7.71 -11.71 15.75
CA ALA A 67 8.63 -10.94 16.58
C ALA A 67 9.27 -9.80 15.78
N ASN A 68 9.79 -10.11 14.59
CA ASN A 68 10.42 -9.14 13.70
C ASN A 68 9.41 -8.09 13.20
N ALA A 69 8.20 -8.53 12.81
CA ALA A 69 7.11 -7.66 12.41
C ALA A 69 6.63 -6.74 13.53
N THR A 70 6.56 -7.23 14.77
CA THR A 70 6.13 -6.42 15.93
C THR A 70 7.17 -5.37 16.26
N ALA A 71 8.45 -5.73 16.30
CA ALA A 71 9.53 -4.78 16.52
C ALA A 71 9.56 -3.70 15.41
N GLY A 72 9.44 -4.12 14.15
CA GLY A 72 9.37 -3.20 13.01
C GLY A 72 8.12 -2.31 13.03
N PHE A 73 6.96 -2.85 13.41
CA PHE A 73 5.73 -2.07 13.57
C PHE A 73 5.89 -0.98 14.63
N LEU A 74 6.49 -1.29 15.78
CA LEU A 74 6.75 -0.30 16.82
C LEU A 74 7.74 0.77 16.34
N ALA A 75 8.89 0.36 15.79
CA ALA A 75 9.92 1.28 15.30
C ALA A 75 9.40 2.19 14.17
N GLY A 76 8.70 1.63 13.19
CA GLY A 76 8.14 2.36 12.05
C GLY A 76 7.08 3.38 12.48
N ASN A 77 6.20 3.01 13.42
CA ASN A 77 5.19 3.94 13.93
C ASN A 77 5.80 5.05 14.80
N LEU A 78 6.82 4.74 15.62
CA LEU A 78 7.57 5.77 16.35
C LEU A 78 8.24 6.75 15.39
N ALA A 79 8.88 6.24 14.32
CA ALA A 79 9.45 7.08 13.27
C ALA A 79 8.39 7.94 12.57
N ALA A 80 7.21 7.38 12.26
CA ALA A 80 6.11 8.13 11.66
C ALA A 80 5.61 9.27 12.56
N ILE A 81 5.44 9.01 13.85
CA ILE A 81 5.03 10.03 14.83
C ILE A 81 6.11 11.10 14.98
N ALA A 82 7.38 10.72 15.03
CA ALA A 82 8.50 11.66 15.10
C ALA A 82 8.59 12.55 13.86
N LEU A 83 8.44 11.97 12.66
CA LEU A 83 8.41 12.72 11.40
C LEU A 83 7.20 13.64 11.31
N ALA A 84 6.02 13.20 11.77
CA ALA A 84 4.83 14.04 11.83
C ALA A 84 5.00 15.22 12.79
N ALA A 85 5.61 14.98 13.96
CA ALA A 85 5.93 16.03 14.92
C ALA A 85 6.96 17.03 14.32
N ALA A 86 8.00 16.54 13.65
CA ALA A 86 8.98 17.39 12.97
C ALA A 86 8.31 18.26 11.88
N ALA A 87 7.39 17.69 11.10
CA ALA A 87 6.63 18.42 10.09
C ALA A 87 5.69 19.49 10.68
N LEU A 88 5.20 19.30 11.92
CA LEU A 88 4.42 20.31 12.64
C LEU A 88 5.29 21.42 13.23
N LEU A 89 6.46 21.08 13.77
CA LEU A 89 7.41 22.05 14.33
C LEU A 89 8.04 22.93 13.25
N TRP A 90 8.20 22.39 12.03
CA TRP A 90 8.74 23.11 10.88
C TRP A 90 7.72 23.19 9.73
N PRO A 91 6.78 24.17 9.75
CA PRO A 91 5.74 24.30 8.73
C PRO A 91 6.27 24.46 7.29
N GLY A 92 7.41 25.14 7.12
CA GLY A 92 8.10 25.26 5.83
C GLY A 92 8.73 23.95 5.34
N GLY A 93 9.09 23.05 6.25
CA GLY A 93 9.68 21.74 5.97
C GLY A 93 8.64 20.63 5.71
N ARG A 94 7.34 20.88 5.88
CA ARG A 94 6.30 19.84 5.73
C ARG A 94 6.36 19.14 4.35
N ARG A 95 6.46 19.94 3.27
CA ARG A 95 6.54 19.42 1.90
C ARG A 95 7.78 18.57 1.70
N LEU A 96 8.89 18.98 2.32
CA LEU A 96 10.13 18.24 2.29
C LEU A 96 10.00 16.90 3.02
N VAL A 97 9.46 16.90 4.26
CA VAL A 97 9.29 15.68 5.05
C VAL A 97 8.40 14.67 4.30
N THR A 98 7.26 15.12 3.76
CA THR A 98 6.38 14.23 2.99
C THR A 98 7.03 13.76 1.68
N GLY A 99 7.78 14.63 0.99
CA GLY A 99 8.49 14.27 -0.24
C GLY A 99 9.60 13.24 -0.02
N LEU A 100 10.43 13.44 1.00
CA LEU A 100 11.48 12.48 1.37
C LEU A 100 10.89 11.16 1.88
N ALA A 101 9.82 11.21 2.67
CA ALA A 101 9.12 10.02 3.11
C ALA A 101 8.53 9.24 1.92
N LEU A 102 7.96 9.91 0.93
CA LEU A 102 7.52 9.22 -0.29
C LEU A 102 8.69 8.56 -1.02
N LEU A 103 9.83 9.26 -1.14
CA LEU A 103 11.02 8.72 -1.81
C LEU A 103 11.56 7.47 -1.10
N VAL A 104 11.66 7.49 0.23
CA VAL A 104 12.08 6.33 1.02
C VAL A 104 11.05 5.20 0.91
N PHE A 105 9.76 5.51 0.82
CA PHE A 105 8.70 4.51 0.61
C PHE A 105 8.79 3.86 -0.77
N CYS A 106 9.26 4.60 -1.78
CA CYS A 106 9.48 4.08 -3.13
C CYS A 106 10.73 3.19 -3.25
N LEU A 107 11.53 3.02 -2.18
CA LEU A 107 12.68 2.10 -2.21
C LEU A 107 12.19 0.65 -2.27
N PRO A 108 12.60 -0.13 -3.28
CA PRO A 108 12.14 -1.52 -3.40
C PRO A 108 12.69 -2.40 -2.28
N LEU A 109 11.78 -2.97 -1.49
CA LEU A 109 12.12 -3.86 -0.36
C LEU A 109 13.08 -5.01 -0.78
N VAL A 110 12.94 -5.52 -2.01
CA VAL A 110 13.77 -6.60 -2.57
C VAL A 110 15.25 -6.22 -2.67
N ALA A 111 15.58 -4.97 -2.99
CA ALA A 111 16.97 -4.50 -3.03
C ALA A 111 17.46 -3.97 -1.70
N THR A 112 16.56 -3.38 -0.91
CA THR A 112 16.92 -2.83 0.40
C THR A 112 17.37 -3.95 1.34
N GLY A 113 16.80 -5.16 1.25
CA GLY A 113 17.17 -6.28 2.13
C GLY A 113 18.64 -6.70 2.08
N PRO A 114 19.20 -7.04 0.90
CA PRO A 114 20.63 -7.35 0.77
C PRO A 114 21.54 -6.22 1.27
N ILE A 115 21.21 -4.96 0.97
CA ILE A 115 21.96 -3.80 1.42
C ILE A 115 21.94 -3.69 2.95
N LEU A 116 20.77 -3.85 3.57
CA LEU A 116 20.62 -3.84 5.03
C LEU A 116 21.37 -5.00 5.68
N ARG A 117 21.44 -6.15 5.04
CA ARG A 117 22.16 -7.33 5.56
C ARG A 117 23.67 -7.13 5.54
N VAL A 118 24.21 -6.48 4.51
CA VAL A 118 25.62 -6.04 4.49
C VAL A 118 25.88 -4.99 5.57
N LEU A 119 24.93 -4.08 5.81
CA LEU A 119 25.07 -2.98 6.76
C LEU A 119 24.96 -3.41 8.23
N LEU A 120 23.93 -4.18 8.56
CA LEU A 120 23.57 -4.54 9.94
C LEU A 120 24.20 -5.87 10.38
N GLY A 121 24.81 -6.60 9.44
CA GLY A 121 25.38 -7.92 9.69
C GLY A 121 24.32 -9.02 9.83
N PRO A 122 24.73 -10.21 10.31
CA PRO A 122 23.81 -11.32 10.52
C PRO A 122 22.88 -11.04 11.70
N GLY A 123 21.60 -11.39 11.54
CA GLY A 123 20.56 -11.22 12.56
C GLY A 123 19.23 -10.76 11.97
N ASP A 124 18.29 -10.46 12.86
CA ASP A 124 16.91 -10.04 12.53
C ASP A 124 16.79 -8.54 12.15
N GLY A 125 17.90 -7.79 12.22
CA GLY A 125 17.94 -6.35 11.94
C GLY A 125 17.33 -5.96 10.58
N PRO A 126 17.72 -6.59 9.46
CA PRO A 126 17.15 -6.30 8.15
C PRO A 126 15.63 -6.50 8.09
N GLU A 127 15.10 -7.58 8.66
CA GLU A 127 13.67 -7.88 8.72
C GLU A 127 12.90 -6.82 9.50
N ILE A 128 13.43 -6.41 10.64
CA ILE A 128 12.84 -5.37 11.51
C ILE A 128 12.81 -4.03 10.78
N VAL A 129 13.91 -3.65 10.10
CA VAL A 129 13.98 -2.39 9.36
C VAL A 129 13.06 -2.41 8.15
N LEU A 130 12.97 -3.51 7.41
CA LEU A 130 12.04 -3.63 6.27
C LEU A 130 10.58 -3.59 6.73
N ALA A 131 10.25 -4.22 7.86
CA ALA A 131 8.95 -4.09 8.50
C ALA A 131 8.67 -2.63 8.92
N ALA A 132 9.65 -1.93 9.49
CA ALA A 132 9.51 -0.51 9.84
C ALA A 132 9.31 0.38 8.60
N LEU A 133 10.04 0.12 7.51
CA LEU A 133 9.91 0.81 6.22
C LEU A 133 8.55 0.57 5.56
N ALA A 134 7.95 -0.62 5.72
CA ALA A 134 6.60 -0.89 5.24
C ALA A 134 5.51 -0.13 6.03
N VAL A 135 5.78 0.22 7.28
CA VAL A 135 4.82 0.79 8.23
C VAL A 135 4.87 2.31 8.30
N TYR A 136 6.06 2.91 8.34
CA TYR A 136 6.18 4.32 8.72
C TYR A 136 5.37 5.25 7.78
N TYR A 137 5.38 5.00 6.47
CA TYR A 137 4.67 5.84 5.51
C TYR A 137 3.15 5.68 5.60
N THR A 138 2.68 4.44 5.81
CA THR A 138 1.24 4.14 5.92
C THR A 138 0.61 4.72 7.17
N THR A 139 1.40 5.00 8.20
CA THR A 139 0.97 5.75 9.40
C THR A 139 1.20 7.25 9.28
N LEU A 140 2.32 7.68 8.70
CA LEU A 140 2.70 9.10 8.58
C LEU A 140 1.65 9.91 7.81
N VAL A 141 1.22 9.42 6.64
CA VAL A 141 0.30 10.18 5.78
C VAL A 141 -1.06 10.40 6.44
N PRO A 142 -1.78 9.37 6.94
CA PRO A 142 -3.02 9.57 7.68
C PRO A 142 -2.85 10.45 8.91
N LEU A 143 -1.75 10.29 9.67
CA LEU A 143 -1.48 11.11 10.84
C LEU A 143 -1.35 12.60 10.47
N LEU A 144 -0.58 12.93 9.42
CA LEU A 144 -0.45 14.30 8.93
C LEU A 144 -1.79 14.88 8.43
N VAL A 145 -2.63 14.08 7.78
CA VAL A 145 -3.99 14.49 7.38
C VAL A 145 -4.84 14.78 8.61
N GLY A 146 -4.88 13.86 9.59
CA GLY A 146 -5.66 14.01 10.82
C GLY A 146 -5.24 15.20 11.68
N LEU A 147 -3.93 15.46 11.76
CA LEU A 147 -3.39 16.64 12.46
C LEU A 147 -3.83 17.98 11.83
N ASN A 148 -4.30 17.96 10.59
CA ASN A 148 -4.78 19.13 9.85
C ASN A 148 -6.28 19.06 9.52
N ALA A 149 -7.00 18.04 10.01
CA ALA A 149 -8.41 17.84 9.70
C ALA A 149 -9.36 18.75 10.49
N ALA A 150 -8.89 19.36 11.58
CA ALA A 150 -9.74 20.22 12.42
C ALA A 150 -10.13 21.53 11.70
N PRO A 151 -11.39 22.01 11.85
CA PRO A 151 -11.84 23.27 11.25
C PRO A 151 -11.01 24.48 11.70
N ALA A 152 -10.78 25.43 10.78
CA ALA A 152 -10.04 26.67 11.07
C ALA A 152 -10.61 27.44 12.29
N ALA A 153 -11.93 27.50 12.39
CA ALA A 153 -12.64 28.19 13.46
C ALA A 153 -12.30 27.68 14.88
N TRP A 154 -11.92 26.40 15.02
CA TRP A 154 -11.54 25.85 16.32
C TRP A 154 -10.19 26.43 16.79
N PHE A 155 -9.28 26.70 15.85
CA PHE A 155 -8.00 27.35 16.15
C PHE A 155 -8.19 28.84 16.47
N ASP A 156 -9.07 29.52 15.74
CA ASP A 156 -9.41 30.93 16.00
C ASP A 156 -10.01 31.10 17.40
N LEU A 157 -10.85 30.15 17.84
CA LEU A 157 -11.40 30.12 19.20
C LEU A 157 -10.29 29.93 20.26
N VAL A 158 -9.36 29.01 20.07
CA VAL A 158 -8.26 28.81 21.04
C VAL A 158 -7.38 30.06 21.14
N ARG A 159 -7.13 30.73 20.02
CA ARG A 159 -6.37 31.99 19.98
C ARG A 159 -7.12 33.15 20.62
N SER A 160 -8.44 33.25 20.42
CA SER A 160 -9.25 34.31 21.04
C SER A 160 -9.30 34.18 22.57
N TYR A 161 -9.24 32.95 23.09
CA TYR A 161 -9.07 32.67 24.51
C TYR A 161 -7.62 32.82 25.02
N GLY A 162 -6.69 33.36 24.21
CA GLY A 162 -5.31 33.62 24.58
C GLY A 162 -4.46 32.37 24.82
N ARG A 163 -4.91 31.19 24.36
CA ARG A 163 -4.17 29.94 24.54
C ARG A 163 -3.17 29.69 23.42
N GLY A 164 -2.01 29.15 23.79
CA GLY A 164 -0.86 29.00 22.90
C GLY A 164 -0.91 27.76 22.00
N ARG A 165 0.09 27.65 21.12
CA ARG A 165 0.25 26.53 20.14
C ARG A 165 0.28 25.15 20.78
N LEU A 166 0.76 25.04 22.03
CA LEU A 166 0.78 23.77 22.76
C LEU A 166 -0.65 23.27 23.05
N THR A 167 -1.57 24.17 23.39
CA THR A 167 -2.98 23.82 23.59
C THR A 167 -3.65 23.47 22.27
N GLU A 168 -3.38 24.21 21.18
CA GLU A 168 -3.86 23.83 19.85
C GLU A 168 -3.39 22.41 19.49
N LEU A 169 -2.12 22.07 19.79
CA LEU A 169 -1.55 20.77 19.49
C LEU A 169 -2.14 19.64 20.34
N THR A 170 -2.18 19.80 21.67
CA THR A 170 -2.60 18.73 22.58
C THR A 170 -4.12 18.58 22.67
N ALA A 171 -4.86 19.69 22.72
CA ALA A 171 -6.31 19.65 22.94
C ALA A 171 -7.10 19.47 21.65
N ILE A 172 -6.65 20.07 20.54
CA ILE A 172 -7.35 20.00 19.25
C ILE A 172 -6.69 19.00 18.31
N ARG A 173 -5.45 19.26 17.86
CA ARG A 173 -4.84 18.49 16.76
C ARG A 173 -4.62 17.04 17.12
N ALA A 174 -4.07 16.75 18.30
CA ALA A 174 -3.82 15.39 18.76
C ALA A 174 -5.13 14.59 18.81
N ARG A 175 -6.17 15.14 19.43
CA ARG A 175 -7.47 14.48 19.57
C ARG A 175 -8.19 14.28 18.23
N ALA A 176 -8.16 15.30 17.36
CA ALA A 176 -8.69 15.21 15.99
C ALA A 176 -7.93 14.21 15.13
N SER A 177 -6.64 13.99 15.39
CA SER A 177 -5.81 13.05 14.64
C SER A 177 -5.98 11.59 15.06
N LEU A 178 -6.51 11.30 16.25
CA LEU A 178 -6.62 9.92 16.77
C LEU A 178 -7.33 8.96 15.79
N PRO A 179 -8.48 9.31 15.19
CA PRO A 179 -9.16 8.40 14.28
C PRO A 179 -8.35 8.10 13.02
N TYR A 180 -7.57 9.08 12.53
CA TYR A 180 -6.68 8.92 11.38
C TYR A 180 -5.43 8.12 11.73
N LEU A 181 -4.88 8.33 12.93
CA LEU A 181 -3.77 7.53 13.45
C LEU A 181 -4.17 6.05 13.52
N PHE A 182 -5.32 5.73 14.11
CA PHE A 182 -5.81 4.36 14.18
C PHE A 182 -6.09 3.76 12.80
N ALA A 183 -6.63 4.54 11.86
CA ALA A 183 -6.78 4.08 10.47
C ALA A 183 -5.42 3.74 9.83
N GLY A 184 -4.39 4.57 10.07
CA GLY A 184 -3.02 4.31 9.64
C GLY A 184 -2.43 3.05 10.28
N LEU A 185 -2.50 2.94 11.61
CA LEU A 185 -2.04 1.77 12.37
C LEU A 185 -2.71 0.47 11.88
N GLN A 186 -4.00 0.52 11.57
CA GLN A 186 -4.76 -0.63 11.11
C GLN A 186 -4.29 -1.12 9.74
N ILE A 187 -3.91 -0.20 8.84
CA ILE A 187 -3.30 -0.53 7.53
C ILE A 187 -1.85 -1.00 7.70
N ALA A 188 -1.12 -0.40 8.64
CA ALA A 188 0.27 -0.70 8.92
C ALA A 188 0.49 -2.12 9.46
N ALA A 189 -0.42 -2.68 10.26
CA ALA A 189 -0.19 -3.98 10.89
C ALA A 189 0.03 -5.14 9.90
N PRO A 190 -0.84 -5.35 8.88
CA PRO A 190 -0.55 -6.29 7.80
C PRO A 190 0.75 -5.96 7.02
N ALA A 191 1.04 -4.67 6.83
CA ALA A 191 2.23 -4.21 6.13
C ALA A 191 3.53 -4.54 6.90
N ALA A 192 3.50 -4.51 8.23
CA ALA A 192 4.63 -4.91 9.07
C ALA A 192 4.98 -6.39 8.90
N PHE A 193 3.95 -7.24 8.91
CA PHE A 193 4.11 -8.67 8.67
C PHE A 193 4.66 -8.93 7.26
N LEU A 194 4.13 -8.24 6.26
CA LEU A 194 4.62 -8.28 4.89
C LEU A 194 6.11 -7.86 4.81
N GLY A 195 6.49 -6.75 5.44
CA GLY A 195 7.86 -6.25 5.41
C GLY A 195 8.86 -7.21 6.08
N ALA A 196 8.48 -7.80 7.23
CA ALA A 196 9.29 -8.82 7.88
C ALA A 196 9.46 -10.06 6.99
N MET A 197 8.36 -10.57 6.42
CA MET A 197 8.37 -11.74 5.54
C MET A 197 9.22 -11.50 4.28
N VAL A 198 9.18 -10.29 3.70
CA VAL A 198 10.04 -9.92 2.57
C VAL A 198 11.49 -9.81 2.98
N GLY A 199 11.80 -9.29 4.17
CA GLY A 199 13.16 -9.30 4.70
C GLY A 199 13.73 -10.70 4.83
N GLU A 200 12.93 -11.63 5.30
CA GLU A 200 13.34 -13.04 5.46
C GLU A 200 13.75 -13.69 4.14
N PHE A 201 13.15 -13.27 3.03
CA PHE A 201 13.50 -13.76 1.69
C PHE A 201 14.92 -13.37 1.25
N THR A 202 15.46 -12.29 1.81
CA THR A 202 16.75 -11.72 1.39
C THR A 202 17.94 -12.35 2.12
N GLY A 203 17.76 -13.55 2.68
CA GLY A 203 18.83 -14.33 3.31
C GLY A 203 18.70 -14.56 4.82
N ALA A 204 17.48 -14.55 5.39
CA ALA A 204 17.30 -15.03 6.76
C ALA A 204 17.42 -16.55 6.84
N GLU A 205 17.77 -17.05 8.03
CA GLU A 205 17.85 -18.49 8.28
C GLU A 205 16.50 -19.12 8.65
N ARG A 206 15.59 -18.33 9.23
CA ARG A 206 14.32 -18.77 9.80
C ARG A 206 13.21 -17.77 9.49
N GLY A 207 11.97 -18.24 9.51
CA GLY A 207 10.79 -17.39 9.28
C GLY A 207 9.81 -17.96 8.27
N MET A 208 8.60 -17.40 8.25
CA MET A 208 7.55 -17.74 7.31
C MET A 208 8.01 -17.52 5.87
N GLY A 209 8.73 -16.43 5.62
CA GLY A 209 9.26 -16.10 4.31
C GLY A 209 10.25 -17.16 3.81
N VAL A 210 11.17 -17.59 4.67
CA VAL A 210 12.14 -18.65 4.33
C VAL A 210 11.43 -19.95 3.94
N LEU A 211 10.39 -20.34 4.70
CA LEU A 211 9.59 -21.52 4.38
C LEU A 211 8.85 -21.35 3.04
N THR A 212 8.24 -20.19 2.79
CA THR A 212 7.53 -19.94 1.53
C THR A 212 8.45 -20.11 0.33
N ILE A 213 9.67 -19.57 0.36
CA ILE A 213 10.63 -19.78 -0.75
C ILE A 213 11.01 -21.24 -0.88
N ARG A 214 11.28 -21.93 0.24
CA ARG A 214 11.70 -23.34 0.23
C ARG A 214 10.63 -24.23 -0.41
N TYR A 215 9.38 -24.10 0.02
CA TYR A 215 8.27 -24.89 -0.52
C TYR A 215 7.86 -24.45 -1.92
N MET A 216 8.00 -23.16 -2.26
CA MET A 216 7.83 -22.67 -3.63
C MET A 216 8.85 -23.33 -4.58
N ARG A 217 10.12 -23.43 -4.17
CA ARG A 217 11.15 -24.13 -4.96
C ARG A 217 10.92 -25.65 -5.04
N ALA A 218 10.32 -26.23 -4.00
CA ALA A 218 9.94 -27.64 -3.97
C ALA A 218 8.61 -27.94 -4.70
N LEU A 219 7.88 -26.91 -5.15
CA LEU A 219 6.53 -27.01 -5.73
C LEU A 219 5.54 -27.76 -4.81
N ASP A 220 5.70 -27.62 -3.49
CA ASP A 220 4.79 -28.22 -2.50
C ASP A 220 3.54 -27.34 -2.35
N VAL A 221 2.51 -27.67 -3.13
CA VAL A 221 1.28 -26.89 -3.23
C VAL A 221 0.54 -26.78 -1.89
N PRO A 222 0.29 -27.87 -1.14
CA PRO A 222 -0.33 -27.79 0.19
C PRO A 222 0.44 -26.89 1.16
N ALA A 223 1.78 -26.98 1.18
CA ALA A 223 2.60 -26.15 2.06
C ALA A 223 2.51 -24.64 1.72
N ILE A 224 2.57 -24.28 0.43
CA ILE A 224 2.49 -22.87 0.01
C ILE A 224 1.13 -22.30 0.38
N TRP A 225 0.04 -23.04 0.14
CA TRP A 225 -1.30 -22.61 0.53
C TRP A 225 -1.48 -22.54 2.06
N ALA A 226 -0.91 -23.47 2.83
CA ALA A 226 -0.91 -23.42 4.29
C ALA A 226 -0.17 -22.21 4.86
N LEU A 227 0.99 -21.87 4.29
CA LEU A 227 1.73 -20.67 4.68
C LEU A 227 0.98 -19.39 4.30
N ALA A 228 0.41 -19.34 3.10
CA ALA A 228 -0.37 -18.19 2.61
C ALA A 228 -1.65 -17.97 3.43
N THR A 229 -2.40 -19.03 3.73
CA THR A 229 -3.60 -18.95 4.58
C THR A 229 -3.27 -18.55 6.02
N THR A 230 -2.17 -19.07 6.57
CA THR A 230 -1.69 -18.66 7.91
C THR A 230 -1.31 -17.17 7.93
N ALA A 231 -0.54 -16.72 6.93
CA ALA A 231 -0.16 -15.31 6.79
C ALA A 231 -1.36 -14.37 6.62
N ALA A 232 -2.35 -14.78 5.82
CA ALA A 232 -3.60 -14.06 5.64
C ALA A 232 -4.40 -13.99 6.95
N ALA A 233 -4.54 -15.11 7.66
CA ALA A 233 -5.25 -15.16 8.94
C ALA A 233 -4.60 -14.24 9.97
N VAL A 234 -3.28 -14.29 10.11
CA VAL A 234 -2.50 -13.42 11.01
C VAL A 234 -2.68 -11.94 10.66
N SER A 235 -2.61 -11.60 9.37
CA SER A 235 -2.80 -10.23 8.90
C SER A 235 -4.21 -9.70 9.16
N ILE A 236 -5.23 -10.52 8.91
CA ILE A 236 -6.64 -10.20 9.22
C ILE A 236 -6.83 -10.05 10.74
N LEU A 237 -6.25 -10.92 11.55
CA LEU A 237 -6.31 -10.84 13.01
C LEU A 237 -5.65 -9.56 13.53
N ALA A 238 -4.48 -9.18 13.00
CA ALA A 238 -3.79 -7.96 13.37
C ALA A 238 -4.59 -6.70 12.97
N TYR A 239 -5.14 -6.67 11.75
CA TYR A 239 -6.06 -5.62 11.27
C TYR A 239 -7.30 -5.51 12.17
N ALA A 240 -7.91 -6.65 12.53
CA ALA A 240 -9.09 -6.69 13.39
C ALA A 240 -8.78 -6.29 14.84
N ALA A 241 -7.62 -6.66 15.37
CA ALA A 241 -7.18 -6.29 16.71
C ALA A 241 -7.04 -4.78 16.87
N ILE A 242 -6.35 -4.12 15.92
CA ILE A 242 -6.23 -2.66 15.91
C ILE A 242 -7.59 -2.00 15.70
N GLY A 243 -8.43 -2.54 14.80
CA GLY A 243 -9.79 -2.03 14.60
C GLY A 243 -10.68 -2.15 15.84
N ARG A 244 -10.55 -3.23 16.63
CA ARG A 244 -11.25 -3.38 17.93
C ARG A 244 -10.73 -2.39 18.96
N LEU A 245 -9.42 -2.23 19.05
CA LEU A 245 -8.79 -1.25 19.93
C LEU A 245 -9.23 0.18 19.58
N ALA A 246 -9.28 0.51 18.29
CA ALA A 246 -9.78 1.78 17.78
C ALA A 246 -11.23 2.02 18.21
N ARG A 247 -12.13 1.04 18.05
CA ARG A 247 -13.53 1.16 18.51
C ARG A 247 -13.68 1.24 20.02
N ALA A 248 -12.78 0.63 20.79
CA ALA A 248 -12.81 0.70 22.25
C ALA A 248 -12.36 2.08 22.75
N LEU A 249 -11.44 2.74 22.05
CA LEU A 249 -10.86 4.02 22.45
C LEU A 249 -11.55 5.23 21.80
N LEU A 250 -12.10 5.09 20.59
CA LEU A 250 -12.75 6.16 19.82
C LEU A 250 -14.27 6.03 19.92
N HIS A 251 -14.95 7.09 20.39
CA HIS A 251 -16.41 7.12 20.50
C HIS A 251 -17.13 7.47 19.18
N GLU A 252 -16.39 7.93 18.15
CA GLU A 252 -16.93 8.21 16.82
C GLU A 252 -16.21 7.39 15.74
N SER A 253 -16.98 6.84 14.78
CA SER A 253 -16.43 6.14 13.61
C SER A 253 -15.80 7.16 12.67
N PRO A 254 -14.50 7.07 12.31
CA PRO A 254 -13.87 8.08 11.48
C PRO A 254 -14.53 8.17 10.10
N PRO A 255 -14.97 9.36 9.65
CA PRO A 255 -14.95 9.66 8.24
C PRO A 255 -13.48 9.72 7.81
N VAL A 256 -12.98 8.62 7.25
CA VAL A 256 -11.64 8.58 6.64
C VAL A 256 -11.70 9.41 5.37
N ILE A 257 -11.29 10.68 5.47
CA ILE A 257 -11.06 11.50 4.29
C ILE A 257 -9.78 10.98 3.62
N LEU A 258 -9.95 10.27 2.50
CA LEU A 258 -8.85 9.70 1.70
C LEU A 258 -8.00 10.75 0.98
N ALA A 259 -8.34 12.04 1.13
CA ALA A 259 -7.64 13.16 0.53
C ALA A 259 -7.33 14.25 1.58
N PRO A 260 -6.11 14.81 1.62
CA PRO A 260 -5.84 16.01 2.40
C PRO A 260 -6.76 17.15 1.93
N PRO A 261 -7.23 18.06 2.82
CA PRO A 261 -7.90 19.26 2.38
C PRO A 261 -6.97 20.06 1.45
N PRO A 262 -7.48 20.66 0.37
CA PRO A 262 -6.68 21.47 -0.53
C PRO A 262 -5.95 22.58 0.24
N ASP A 263 -4.63 22.66 0.09
CA ASP A 263 -3.83 23.79 0.60
C ASP A 263 -4.24 25.05 -0.19
N THR A 264 -5.21 25.81 0.31
CA THR A 264 -5.71 27.08 -0.28
C THR A 264 -4.65 28.20 -0.36
N ARG A 265 -3.41 27.93 0.04
CA ARG A 265 -2.27 28.87 0.03
C ARG A 265 -1.20 28.52 -1.01
N ALA A 266 -1.43 27.54 -1.90
CA ALA A 266 -0.47 27.23 -2.95
C ALA A 266 -0.44 28.37 -3.99
N ALA A 267 0.57 29.23 -3.88
CA ALA A 267 0.75 30.40 -4.73
C ALA A 267 0.74 30.06 -6.23
N ARG A 268 -0.06 30.83 -6.96
CA ARG A 268 -0.23 30.84 -8.41
C ARG A 268 1.08 31.22 -9.12
N GLY A 269 1.83 30.22 -9.56
CA GLY A 269 2.96 30.41 -10.46
C GLY A 269 3.63 29.09 -10.85
N THR A 270 3.94 28.91 -12.14
CA THR A 270 4.72 27.77 -12.64
C THR A 270 6.19 27.82 -12.17
N LEU A 271 6.74 29.04 -12.04
CA LEU A 271 8.09 29.29 -11.55
C LEU A 271 8.33 28.85 -10.08
N PRO A 272 7.48 29.20 -9.09
CA PRO A 272 7.64 28.72 -7.72
C PRO A 272 7.43 27.20 -7.57
N ALA A 273 6.66 26.56 -8.45
CA ALA A 273 6.47 25.11 -8.46
C ALA A 273 7.72 24.36 -8.94
N LEU A 274 8.34 24.83 -10.04
CA LEU A 274 9.59 24.26 -10.55
C LEU A 274 10.73 24.44 -9.53
N LEU A 275 10.87 25.63 -8.95
CA LEU A 275 11.86 25.90 -7.89
C LEU A 275 11.64 25.00 -6.68
N HIS A 276 10.39 24.75 -6.27
CA HIS A 276 10.08 23.80 -5.21
C HIS A 276 10.48 22.36 -5.57
N ALA A 277 10.15 21.91 -6.78
CA ALA A 277 10.49 20.57 -7.23
C ALA A 277 12.02 20.37 -7.28
N LEU A 278 12.75 21.37 -7.79
CA LEU A 278 14.21 21.39 -7.78
C LEU A 278 14.77 21.42 -6.36
N ALA A 279 14.18 22.18 -5.44
CA ALA A 279 14.60 22.20 -4.04
C ALA A 279 14.40 20.84 -3.35
N VAL A 280 13.24 20.19 -3.57
CA VAL A 280 12.97 18.83 -3.05
C VAL A 280 13.94 17.81 -3.64
N LEU A 281 14.18 17.86 -4.95
CA LEU A 281 15.15 16.97 -5.61
C LEU A 281 16.56 17.19 -5.08
N THR A 282 17.01 18.45 -5.01
CA THR A 282 18.35 18.80 -4.50
C THR A 282 18.50 18.31 -3.07
N LEU A 283 17.50 18.54 -2.22
CA LEU A 283 17.58 18.09 -0.83
C LEU A 283 17.47 16.58 -0.68
N ALA A 284 16.74 15.89 -1.56
CA ALA A 284 16.76 14.43 -1.62
C ALA A 284 18.14 13.88 -1.99
N LEU A 285 18.81 14.48 -2.97
CA LEU A 285 20.17 14.11 -3.37
C LEU A 285 21.18 14.42 -2.25
N LEU A 286 21.06 15.58 -1.60
CA LEU A 286 21.88 15.93 -0.44
C LEU A 286 21.63 15.01 0.75
N PHE A 287 20.38 14.61 0.98
CA PHE A 287 20.04 13.65 2.03
C PHE A 287 20.63 12.27 1.72
N TRP A 288 20.52 11.77 0.49
CA TRP A 288 21.13 10.51 0.08
C TRP A 288 22.66 10.56 0.23
N TRP A 289 23.32 11.58 -0.31
CA TRP A 289 24.77 11.74 -0.18
C TRP A 289 25.19 11.89 1.29
N GLY A 290 24.51 12.78 2.03
CA GLY A 290 24.82 13.12 3.40
C GLY A 290 24.58 11.97 4.38
N ALA A 291 23.52 11.18 4.19
CA ALA A 291 23.28 9.99 5.00
C ALA A 291 24.42 8.97 4.83
N MET A 292 24.79 8.65 3.59
CA MET A 292 25.87 7.70 3.31
C MET A 292 27.23 8.19 3.86
N ALA A 293 27.48 9.49 3.78
CA ALA A 293 28.69 10.10 4.33
C ALA A 293 28.71 10.12 5.86
N ALA A 294 27.59 10.50 6.51
CA ALA A 294 27.48 10.60 7.95
C ALA A 294 27.61 9.24 8.65
N PHE A 295 27.09 8.18 8.04
CA PHE A 295 27.22 6.81 8.56
C PHE A 295 28.55 6.14 8.18
N GLY A 296 29.44 6.81 7.44
CA GLY A 296 30.75 6.27 7.07
C GLY A 296 30.68 4.97 6.27
N LEU A 297 29.65 4.81 5.43
CA LEU A 297 29.38 3.56 4.74
C LEU A 297 30.41 3.26 3.65
N ASN A 298 30.74 1.97 3.47
CA ASN A 298 31.73 1.55 2.49
C ASN A 298 31.22 1.87 1.06
N PRO A 299 31.96 2.66 0.26
CA PRO A 299 31.57 3.02 -1.11
C PRO A 299 31.38 1.83 -2.05
N PHE A 300 31.93 0.65 -1.70
CA PHE A 300 31.74 -0.58 -2.47
C PHE A 300 30.26 -0.96 -2.61
N PHE A 301 29.50 -0.94 -1.51
CA PHE A 301 28.08 -1.30 -1.54
C PHE A 301 27.14 -0.11 -1.38
N ALA A 302 27.59 0.98 -0.75
CA ALA A 302 26.80 2.18 -0.51
C ALA A 302 27.10 3.26 -1.57
N LYS A 303 26.53 3.09 -2.76
CA LYS A 303 26.74 4.01 -3.88
C LYS A 303 26.01 5.33 -3.64
N ARG A 304 26.72 6.43 -3.87
CA ARG A 304 26.22 7.81 -3.78
C ARG A 304 25.55 8.21 -5.09
N PRO A 305 24.75 9.30 -5.11
CA PRO A 305 24.12 9.76 -6.36
C PRO A 305 25.14 10.01 -7.50
N GLY A 306 26.34 10.49 -7.16
CA GLY A 306 27.42 10.70 -8.13
C GLY A 306 27.97 9.40 -8.72
N ASP A 307 28.06 8.33 -7.92
CA ASP A 307 28.54 7.02 -8.37
C ASP A 307 27.54 6.37 -9.34
N VAL A 308 26.23 6.50 -9.04
CA VAL A 308 25.16 6.03 -9.94
C VAL A 308 25.17 6.81 -11.25
N LEU A 309 25.36 8.13 -11.19
CA LEU A 309 25.47 8.94 -12.41
C LEU A 309 26.71 8.55 -13.23
N ALA A 310 27.83 8.26 -12.56
CA ALA A 310 29.03 7.76 -13.21
C ALA A 310 28.82 6.40 -13.87
N ALA A 311 28.20 5.45 -13.19
CA ALA A 311 27.85 4.15 -13.75
C ALA A 311 26.95 4.28 -14.99
N LEU A 312 26.02 5.23 -14.99
CA LEU A 312 25.06 5.43 -16.09
C LEU A 312 25.61 6.23 -17.28
N VAL A 313 26.62 7.08 -17.07
CA VAL A 313 27.07 8.06 -18.09
C VAL A 313 28.54 7.91 -18.46
N TRP A 314 29.41 7.79 -17.46
CA TRP A 314 30.86 7.93 -17.62
C TRP A 314 31.64 6.62 -17.55
N ALA A 315 31.05 5.56 -17.00
CA ALA A 315 31.69 4.24 -16.96
C ALA A 315 31.91 3.69 -18.39
N PRO A 316 32.98 2.90 -18.62
CA PRO A 316 33.23 2.29 -19.93
C PRO A 316 32.04 1.42 -20.39
N ASP A 317 31.40 0.77 -19.42
CA ASP A 317 30.30 -0.17 -19.57
C ASP A 317 28.92 0.53 -19.52
N ALA A 318 28.89 1.86 -19.40
CA ALA A 318 27.66 2.63 -19.21
C ALA A 318 26.60 2.38 -20.30
N ALA A 319 27.03 2.13 -21.54
CA ALA A 319 26.11 1.81 -22.64
C ALA A 319 25.39 0.47 -22.40
N GLU A 320 26.11 -0.54 -21.91
CA GLU A 320 25.57 -1.85 -21.56
C GLU A 320 24.67 -1.76 -20.33
N THR A 321 25.07 -0.99 -19.32
CA THR A 321 24.26 -0.71 -18.12
C THR A 321 22.90 -0.11 -18.52
N ARG A 322 22.91 0.93 -19.38
CA ARG A 322 21.68 1.56 -19.88
C ARG A 322 20.83 0.60 -20.71
N ALA A 323 21.43 -0.22 -21.56
CA ALA A 323 20.71 -1.20 -22.38
C ALA A 323 20.04 -2.29 -21.53
N THR A 324 20.74 -2.78 -20.51
CA THR A 324 20.24 -3.77 -19.55
C THR A 324 19.08 -3.19 -18.74
N LEU A 325 19.23 -1.98 -18.21
CA LEU A 325 18.16 -1.27 -17.49
C LEU A 325 16.95 -0.99 -18.38
N ALA A 326 17.15 -0.58 -19.64
CA ALA A 326 16.06 -0.33 -20.58
C ALA A 326 15.28 -1.62 -20.90
N THR A 327 15.99 -2.73 -21.08
CA THR A 327 15.38 -4.05 -21.31
C THR A 327 14.56 -4.49 -20.10
N ALA A 328 15.13 -4.38 -18.90
CA ALA A 328 14.45 -4.70 -17.64
C ALA A 328 13.23 -3.80 -17.42
N LEU A 329 13.35 -2.50 -17.67
CA LEU A 329 12.23 -1.55 -17.61
C LEU A 329 11.12 -1.93 -18.59
N GLY A 330 11.46 -2.37 -19.80
CA GLY A 330 10.48 -2.82 -20.80
C GLY A 330 9.72 -4.10 -20.39
N GLU A 331 10.39 -5.05 -19.74
CA GLU A 331 9.74 -6.22 -19.12
C GLU A 331 8.78 -5.79 -18.00
N THR A 332 9.25 -4.89 -17.11
CA THR A 332 8.43 -4.38 -16.00
C THR A 332 7.22 -3.59 -16.47
N ALA A 333 7.40 -2.73 -17.47
CA ALA A 333 6.32 -1.95 -18.07
C ALA A 333 5.22 -2.85 -18.66
N ARG A 334 5.61 -3.95 -19.32
CA ARG A 334 4.67 -4.93 -19.90
C ARG A 334 3.81 -5.63 -18.86
N ALA A 335 4.29 -5.77 -17.63
CA ALA A 335 3.51 -6.35 -16.54
C ALA A 335 2.70 -5.29 -15.77
N VAL A 336 3.34 -4.19 -15.38
CA VAL A 336 2.73 -3.21 -14.48
C VAL A 336 1.64 -2.37 -15.14
N LEU A 337 1.82 -1.96 -16.40
CA LEU A 337 0.88 -1.06 -17.08
C LEU A 337 -0.50 -1.71 -17.32
N PRO A 338 -0.60 -2.88 -17.98
CA PRO A 338 -1.89 -3.54 -18.16
C PRO A 338 -2.48 -4.01 -16.82
N GLY A 339 -1.65 -4.47 -15.87
CA GLY A 339 -2.12 -4.86 -14.55
C GLY A 339 -2.75 -3.69 -13.78
N TYR A 340 -2.08 -2.54 -13.78
CA TYR A 340 -2.57 -1.32 -13.14
C TYR A 340 -3.88 -0.83 -13.76
N LEU A 341 -3.96 -0.75 -15.09
CA LEU A 341 -5.18 -0.34 -15.79
C LEU A 341 -6.33 -1.32 -15.58
N ALA A 342 -6.07 -2.63 -15.64
CA ALA A 342 -7.07 -3.66 -15.37
C ALA A 342 -7.60 -3.57 -13.94
N GLY A 343 -6.71 -3.42 -12.95
CA GLY A 343 -7.11 -3.26 -11.55
C GLY A 343 -7.99 -2.03 -11.32
N LEU A 344 -7.61 -0.88 -11.88
CA LEU A 344 -8.43 0.34 -11.82
C LEU A 344 -9.81 0.14 -12.46
N GLY A 345 -9.83 -0.38 -13.69
CA GLY A 345 -11.04 -0.59 -14.46
C GLY A 345 -11.99 -1.58 -13.80
N LEU A 346 -11.50 -2.73 -13.35
CA LEU A 346 -12.30 -3.75 -12.65
C LEU A 346 -12.83 -3.21 -11.31
N GLY A 347 -12.00 -2.50 -10.54
CA GLY A 347 -12.39 -1.96 -9.25
C GLY A 347 -13.49 -0.90 -9.37
N ALA A 348 -13.33 0.04 -10.30
CA ALA A 348 -14.35 1.05 -10.58
C ALA A 348 -15.64 0.44 -11.16
N SER A 349 -15.53 -0.49 -12.10
CA SER A 349 -16.70 -1.13 -12.73
C SER A 349 -17.53 -1.92 -11.71
N LEU A 350 -16.86 -2.69 -10.84
CA LEU A 350 -17.55 -3.43 -9.80
C LEU A 350 -18.16 -2.49 -8.75
N ALA A 351 -17.50 -1.39 -8.40
CA ALA A 351 -18.07 -0.38 -7.50
C ALA A 351 -19.39 0.20 -8.05
N VAL A 352 -19.41 0.51 -9.34
CA VAL A 352 -20.61 0.98 -10.04
C VAL A 352 -21.71 -0.10 -10.04
N LEU A 353 -21.37 -1.35 -10.36
CA LEU A 353 -22.32 -2.46 -10.37
C LEU A 353 -22.95 -2.70 -8.98
N LEU A 354 -22.14 -2.72 -7.92
CA LEU A 354 -22.60 -2.86 -6.54
C LEU A 354 -23.46 -1.70 -6.07
N THR A 355 -23.26 -0.50 -6.63
CA THR A 355 -24.08 0.68 -6.36
C THR A 355 -25.45 0.59 -7.01
N LEU A 356 -25.56 -0.11 -8.15
CA LEU A 356 -26.82 -0.41 -8.82
C LEU A 356 -27.56 -1.59 -8.18
N ALA A 357 -26.86 -2.48 -7.46
CA ALA A 357 -27.44 -3.66 -6.81
C ALA A 357 -27.16 -3.69 -5.27
N PRO A 358 -28.00 -3.01 -4.45
CA PRO A 358 -27.79 -2.83 -3.01
C PRO A 358 -27.63 -4.14 -2.21
N VAL A 359 -28.29 -5.21 -2.66
CA VAL A 359 -28.23 -6.53 -2.03
C VAL A 359 -26.81 -7.13 -2.13
N LEU A 360 -26.14 -6.96 -3.27
CA LEU A 360 -24.76 -7.43 -3.48
C LEU A 360 -23.76 -6.56 -2.69
N SER A 361 -24.03 -5.26 -2.53
CA SER A 361 -23.17 -4.33 -1.78
C SER A 361 -23.03 -4.70 -0.29
N ALA A 362 -24.09 -5.24 0.34
CA ALA A 362 -24.06 -5.64 1.75
C ALA A 362 -23.07 -6.79 2.02
N VAL A 363 -22.88 -7.68 1.05
CA VAL A 363 -21.95 -8.82 1.13
C VAL A 363 -20.54 -8.44 0.67
N ALA A 364 -20.44 -7.58 -0.36
CA ALA A 364 -19.16 -7.21 -0.95
C ALA A 364 -18.27 -6.34 -0.05
N MET A 365 -18.85 -5.45 0.77
CA MET A 365 -18.07 -4.54 1.62
C MET A 365 -17.21 -5.27 2.67
N PRO A 366 -17.74 -6.19 3.50
CA PRO A 366 -16.92 -6.97 4.42
C PRO A 366 -15.85 -7.80 3.71
N LEU A 367 -16.19 -8.39 2.56
CA LEU A 367 -15.29 -9.22 1.77
C LEU A 367 -14.12 -8.40 1.18
N ALA A 368 -14.39 -7.21 0.64
CA ALA A 368 -13.36 -6.32 0.10
C ALA A 368 -12.37 -5.86 1.18
N VAL A 369 -12.87 -5.56 2.39
CA VAL A 369 -12.03 -5.21 3.54
C VAL A 369 -11.17 -6.39 4.00
N ALA A 370 -11.75 -7.59 4.04
CA ALA A 370 -11.02 -8.80 4.41
C ALA A 370 -9.93 -9.16 3.38
N LEU A 371 -10.26 -9.14 2.08
CA LEU A 371 -9.34 -9.48 0.99
C LEU A 371 -8.18 -8.48 0.87
N ARG A 372 -8.41 -7.20 1.17
CA ARG A 372 -7.34 -6.19 1.24
C ARG A 372 -6.24 -6.56 2.25
N SER A 373 -6.57 -7.33 3.28
CA SER A 373 -5.62 -7.68 4.35
C SER A 373 -4.73 -8.88 3.98
N VAL A 374 -4.96 -9.54 2.83
CA VAL A 374 -4.13 -10.66 2.37
C VAL A 374 -2.79 -10.12 1.84
N PRO A 375 -1.64 -10.56 2.40
CA PRO A 375 -0.32 -10.12 1.94
C PRO A 375 -0.05 -10.47 0.47
N ILE A 376 0.28 -9.50 -0.36
CA ILE A 376 0.54 -9.70 -1.81
C ILE A 376 1.68 -10.70 -2.05
N VAL A 377 2.70 -10.66 -1.19
CA VAL A 377 3.84 -11.59 -1.28
C VAL A 377 3.41 -13.04 -1.13
N THR A 378 2.36 -13.31 -0.36
CA THR A 378 1.83 -14.67 -0.20
C THR A 378 1.00 -15.12 -1.40
N THR A 379 0.44 -14.19 -2.17
CA THR A 379 -0.33 -14.52 -3.38
C THR A 379 0.56 -14.69 -4.61
N ALA A 380 1.76 -14.11 -4.63
CA ALA A 380 2.68 -14.23 -5.77
C ALA A 380 3.01 -15.69 -6.13
N PRO A 381 3.47 -16.56 -5.21
CA PRO A 381 3.71 -17.97 -5.53
C PRO A 381 2.45 -18.71 -6.04
N LEU A 382 1.28 -18.38 -5.48
CA LEU A 382 0.01 -19.02 -5.84
C LEU A 382 -0.44 -18.65 -7.25
N ILE A 383 -0.32 -17.37 -7.61
CA ILE A 383 -0.66 -16.90 -8.95
C ILE A 383 0.28 -17.49 -9.99
N VAL A 384 1.55 -17.68 -9.65
CA VAL A 384 2.54 -18.31 -10.53
C VAL A 384 2.24 -19.77 -10.76
N LEU A 385 1.78 -20.46 -9.72
CA LEU A 385 1.34 -21.83 -9.82
C LEU A 385 0.09 -21.94 -10.72
N LEU A 386 -0.84 -20.99 -10.64
CA LEU A 386 -2.08 -20.94 -11.43
C LEU A 386 -1.89 -20.52 -12.89
N LEU A 387 -1.14 -19.44 -13.13
CA LEU A 387 -1.02 -18.79 -14.44
C LEU A 387 0.34 -19.04 -15.12
N GLY A 388 1.23 -19.78 -14.45
CA GLY A 388 2.59 -20.05 -14.90
C GLY A 388 3.58 -18.91 -14.66
N ARG A 389 4.85 -19.18 -14.94
CA ARG A 389 5.95 -18.20 -14.90
C ARG A 389 5.96 -17.35 -16.17
N GLY A 390 5.04 -16.40 -16.26
CA GLY A 390 4.93 -15.50 -17.41
C GLY A 390 4.33 -14.14 -17.06
N ALA A 391 4.21 -13.26 -18.06
CA ALA A 391 3.68 -11.91 -17.87
C ALA A 391 2.24 -11.92 -17.33
N ALA A 392 1.41 -12.88 -17.72
CA ALA A 392 0.02 -12.99 -17.27
C ALA A 392 -0.11 -13.06 -15.74
N GLY A 393 0.75 -13.85 -15.07
CA GLY A 393 0.77 -13.95 -13.61
C GLY A 393 1.13 -12.62 -12.93
N ALA A 394 2.15 -11.92 -13.44
CA ALA A 394 2.53 -10.61 -12.94
C ALA A 394 1.43 -9.56 -13.15
N ILE A 395 0.80 -9.55 -14.32
CA ILE A 395 -0.33 -8.66 -14.65
C ILE A 395 -1.49 -8.89 -13.68
N ALA A 396 -1.89 -10.16 -13.48
CA ALA A 396 -2.99 -10.51 -12.59
C ALA A 396 -2.72 -10.08 -11.15
N LEU A 397 -1.49 -10.28 -10.66
CA LEU A 397 -1.14 -9.89 -9.30
C LEU A 397 -1.16 -8.37 -9.10
N VAL A 398 -0.62 -7.61 -10.06
CA VAL A 398 -0.70 -6.14 -10.03
C VAL A 398 -2.17 -5.69 -10.11
N ALA A 399 -2.99 -6.32 -10.96
CA ALA A 399 -4.40 -5.99 -11.08
C ALA A 399 -5.16 -6.23 -9.77
N VAL A 400 -4.98 -7.38 -9.13
CA VAL A 400 -5.60 -7.71 -7.84
C VAL A 400 -5.20 -6.71 -6.75
N MET A 401 -3.93 -6.29 -6.74
CA MET A 401 -3.43 -5.33 -5.77
C MET A 401 -4.07 -3.93 -5.94
N VAL A 402 -4.24 -3.48 -7.18
CA VAL A 402 -4.84 -2.18 -7.48
C VAL A 402 -6.37 -2.24 -7.36
N PHE A 403 -6.96 -3.40 -7.62
CA PHE A 403 -8.40 -3.64 -7.64
C PHE A 403 -9.07 -3.31 -6.30
N PHE A 404 -8.62 -3.88 -5.17
CA PHE A 404 -9.32 -3.72 -3.90
C PHE A 404 -9.32 -2.29 -3.35
N PRO A 405 -8.18 -1.56 -3.29
CA PRO A 405 -8.18 -0.17 -2.86
C PRO A 405 -9.07 0.71 -3.75
N THR A 406 -9.06 0.46 -5.07
CA THR A 406 -9.89 1.20 -6.03
C THR A 406 -11.37 0.91 -5.83
N LEU A 407 -11.75 -0.36 -5.69
CA LEU A 407 -13.12 -0.77 -5.41
C LEU A 407 -13.67 -0.06 -4.17
N VAL A 408 -12.92 -0.07 -3.07
CA VAL A 408 -13.35 0.55 -1.80
C VAL A 408 -13.44 2.07 -1.93
N ALA A 409 -12.45 2.72 -2.55
CA ALA A 409 -12.45 4.16 -2.74
C ALA A 409 -13.60 4.61 -3.65
N CYS A 410 -13.85 3.90 -4.75
CA CYS A 410 -14.96 4.17 -5.65
C CYS A 410 -16.32 3.97 -4.97
N LEU A 411 -16.51 2.87 -4.23
CA LEU A 411 -17.74 2.64 -3.46
C LEU A 411 -18.01 3.75 -2.43
N TYR A 412 -16.96 4.21 -1.77
CA TYR A 412 -17.05 5.32 -0.83
C TYR A 412 -17.41 6.63 -1.55
N GLY A 413 -16.71 6.97 -2.63
CA GLY A 413 -16.97 8.17 -3.43
C GLY A 413 -18.39 8.23 -4.00
N LEU A 414 -18.89 7.10 -4.53
CA LEU A 414 -20.27 6.98 -5.02
C LEU A 414 -21.33 7.25 -3.95
N ARG A 415 -21.02 6.97 -2.67
CA ARG A 415 -21.92 7.20 -1.53
C ARG A 415 -21.84 8.61 -0.94
N GLN A 416 -20.80 9.37 -1.28
CA GLN A 416 -20.59 10.74 -0.79
C GLN A 416 -21.25 11.82 -1.66
N ALA A 417 -22.05 11.41 -2.67
CA ALA A 417 -22.83 12.33 -3.48
C ALA A 417 -23.73 13.24 -2.59
N PRO A 418 -23.71 14.57 -2.77
CA PRO A 418 -24.49 15.49 -1.94
C PRO A 418 -25.98 15.17 -1.98
N GLY A 419 -26.58 14.98 -0.80
CA GLY A 419 -28.01 14.65 -0.67
C GLY A 419 -28.91 15.68 -1.38
N GLN A 420 -28.58 16.96 -1.25
CA GLN A 420 -29.32 18.07 -1.88
C GLN A 420 -29.40 17.95 -3.41
N ILE A 421 -28.33 17.48 -4.07
CA ILE A 421 -28.33 17.27 -5.53
C ILE A 421 -29.17 16.04 -5.88
N LEU A 422 -29.08 14.98 -5.06
CA LEU A 422 -29.91 13.79 -5.24
C LEU A 422 -31.40 14.08 -5.05
N ASP A 423 -31.76 14.98 -4.12
CA ASP A 423 -33.13 15.41 -3.87
C ASP A 423 -33.74 16.14 -5.08
N VAL A 424 -32.94 16.95 -5.80
CA VAL A 424 -33.36 17.58 -7.06
C VAL A 424 -33.62 16.52 -8.13
N PHE A 425 -32.73 15.56 -8.31
CA PHE A 425 -32.96 14.47 -9.26
C PHE A 425 -34.19 13.63 -8.87
N GLU A 426 -34.48 13.51 -7.58
CA GLU A 426 -35.68 12.85 -7.07
C GLU A 426 -36.96 13.65 -7.37
N SER A 427 -36.94 14.97 -7.22
CA SER A 427 -38.09 15.82 -7.59
C SER A 427 -38.43 15.75 -9.08
N TYR A 428 -37.43 15.52 -9.94
CA TYR A 428 -37.63 15.29 -11.38
C TYR A 428 -37.94 13.82 -11.73
N ALA A 429 -38.16 12.95 -10.73
CA ALA A 429 -38.37 11.51 -10.90
C ALA A 429 -37.28 10.83 -11.77
N ALA A 430 -36.05 11.33 -11.71
CA ALA A 430 -34.96 10.79 -12.51
C ALA A 430 -34.61 9.37 -12.07
N GLY A 431 -34.47 8.46 -13.05
CA GLY A 431 -34.12 7.07 -12.82
C GLY A 431 -32.70 6.86 -12.25
N PRO A 432 -32.32 5.60 -11.94
CA PRO A 432 -31.04 5.29 -11.32
C PRO A 432 -29.84 5.61 -12.22
N LEU A 433 -29.98 5.51 -13.54
CA LEU A 433 -28.90 5.75 -14.49
C LEU A 433 -28.54 7.25 -14.63
N PRO A 434 -29.51 8.19 -14.80
CA PRO A 434 -29.21 9.62 -14.73
C PRO A 434 -28.56 10.06 -13.42
N ARG A 435 -29.05 9.55 -12.27
CA ARG A 435 -28.45 9.81 -10.95
C ARG A 435 -27.01 9.29 -10.86
N LEU A 436 -26.76 8.10 -11.42
CA LEU A 436 -25.42 7.54 -11.48
C LEU A 436 -24.48 8.39 -12.34
N LEU A 437 -24.88 8.68 -13.59
CA LEU A 437 -24.03 9.34 -14.58
C LEU A 437 -23.72 10.80 -14.24
N HIS A 438 -24.71 11.55 -13.75
CA HIS A 438 -24.58 13.00 -13.56
C HIS A 438 -24.26 13.43 -12.13
N VAL A 439 -24.50 12.56 -11.14
CA VAL A 439 -24.28 12.91 -9.73
C VAL A 439 -23.23 12.01 -9.10
N ARG A 440 -23.45 10.70 -9.10
CA ARG A 440 -22.58 9.77 -8.36
C ARG A 440 -21.22 9.58 -9.01
N LEU A 441 -21.15 9.42 -10.34
CA LEU A 441 -19.87 9.26 -11.05
C LEU A 441 -18.96 10.49 -10.89
N PRO A 442 -19.43 11.73 -11.11
CA PRO A 442 -18.62 12.93 -10.83
C PRO A 442 -18.15 13.00 -9.37
N ALA A 443 -19.03 12.70 -8.41
CA ALA A 443 -18.67 12.67 -6.99
C ALA A 443 -17.64 11.58 -6.64
N MET A 444 -17.57 10.50 -7.42
CA MET A 444 -16.59 9.42 -7.24
C MET A 444 -15.20 9.77 -7.75
N LEU A 445 -15.07 10.66 -8.75
CA LEU A 445 -13.80 10.94 -9.44
C LEU A 445 -12.62 11.28 -8.50
N PRO A 446 -12.76 12.14 -7.48
CA PRO A 446 -11.65 12.45 -6.58
C PRO A 446 -11.18 11.22 -5.81
N ALA A 447 -12.12 10.39 -5.34
CA ALA A 447 -11.79 9.16 -4.62
C ALA A 447 -11.11 8.14 -5.54
N PHE A 448 -11.58 8.02 -6.79
CA PHE A 448 -10.95 7.19 -7.81
C PHE A 448 -9.51 7.63 -8.11
N PHE A 449 -9.29 8.91 -8.38
CA PHE A 449 -7.95 9.42 -8.69
C PHE A 449 -7.01 9.41 -7.49
N ALA A 450 -7.52 9.67 -6.28
CA ALA A 450 -6.74 9.50 -5.05
C ALA A 450 -6.26 8.05 -4.92
N ALA A 451 -7.15 7.06 -5.09
CA ALA A 451 -6.77 5.65 -5.06
C ALA A 451 -5.81 5.26 -6.19
N ALA A 452 -6.05 5.75 -7.41
CA ALA A 452 -5.17 5.54 -8.55
C ALA A 452 -3.76 6.06 -8.28
N ARG A 453 -3.64 7.30 -7.81
CA ARG A 453 -2.36 7.94 -7.49
C ARG A 453 -1.62 7.24 -6.34
N MET A 454 -2.34 6.80 -5.32
CA MET A 454 -1.77 6.08 -4.18
C MET A 454 -1.34 4.66 -4.53
N SER A 455 -1.96 4.02 -5.53
CA SER A 455 -1.64 2.65 -5.95
C SER A 455 -0.46 2.56 -6.92
N VAL A 456 -0.03 3.66 -7.55
CA VAL A 456 1.13 3.66 -8.48
C VAL A 456 2.41 3.13 -7.83
N PRO A 457 2.91 3.71 -6.71
CA PRO A 457 4.17 3.22 -6.13
C PRO A 457 4.01 1.79 -5.62
N ALA A 458 2.86 1.46 -5.02
CA ALA A 458 2.57 0.10 -4.58
C ALA A 458 2.61 -0.92 -5.73
N ALA A 459 2.13 -0.55 -6.93
CA ALA A 459 2.09 -1.43 -8.09
C ALA A 459 3.48 -1.72 -8.64
N ILE A 460 4.33 -0.68 -8.67
CA ILE A 460 5.73 -0.82 -9.07
C ILE A 460 6.50 -1.67 -8.05
N LEU A 461 6.32 -1.42 -6.75
CA LEU A 461 6.93 -2.25 -5.71
C LEU A 461 6.46 -3.70 -5.79
N ALA A 462 5.16 -3.95 -5.97
CA ALA A 462 4.62 -5.29 -6.07
C ALA A 462 5.12 -6.04 -7.31
N VAL A 463 5.17 -5.39 -8.48
CA VAL A 463 5.68 -6.06 -9.70
C VAL A 463 7.15 -6.43 -9.53
N THR A 464 7.99 -5.58 -8.91
CA THR A 464 9.40 -5.93 -8.70
C THR A 464 9.58 -7.14 -7.78
N VAL A 465 8.72 -7.29 -6.78
CA VAL A 465 8.69 -8.50 -5.93
C VAL A 465 8.29 -9.74 -6.73
N VAL A 466 7.27 -9.64 -7.59
CA VAL A 466 6.85 -10.75 -8.44
C VAL A 466 7.94 -11.11 -9.44
N GLU A 467 8.56 -10.13 -10.07
CA GLU A 467 9.62 -10.36 -11.04
C GLU A 467 10.78 -11.15 -10.46
N TRP A 468 11.15 -10.79 -9.24
CA TRP A 468 12.16 -11.51 -8.49
C TRP A 468 11.75 -12.94 -8.15
N LEU A 469 10.56 -13.13 -7.59
CA LEU A 469 10.14 -14.43 -7.06
C LEU A 469 9.67 -15.41 -8.13
N ALA A 470 9.21 -14.91 -9.28
CA ALA A 470 8.41 -15.67 -10.22
C ALA A 470 8.88 -15.66 -11.66
N THR A 471 9.02 -14.46 -12.25
CA THR A 471 9.23 -14.34 -13.70
C THR A 471 10.71 -14.48 -14.05
N GLY A 472 11.60 -14.09 -13.14
CA GLY A 472 13.04 -14.02 -13.37
C GLY A 472 13.46 -12.91 -14.35
N ARG A 473 12.53 -12.06 -14.79
CA ARG A 473 12.77 -10.98 -15.76
C ARG A 473 12.21 -9.66 -15.23
N GLY A 474 12.86 -8.55 -15.56
CA GLY A 474 12.44 -7.21 -15.17
C GLY A 474 13.36 -6.56 -14.14
N LEU A 475 13.00 -5.35 -13.69
CA LEU A 475 13.81 -4.56 -12.76
C LEU A 475 13.98 -5.28 -11.41
N GLY A 476 12.94 -5.94 -10.91
CA GLY A 476 13.00 -6.69 -9.66
C GLY A 476 13.98 -7.86 -9.69
N SER A 477 13.98 -8.64 -10.77
CA SER A 477 14.93 -9.75 -10.93
C SER A 477 16.35 -9.26 -11.16
N LEU A 478 16.52 -8.17 -11.93
CA LEU A 478 17.81 -7.53 -12.15
C LEU A 478 18.42 -7.04 -10.83
N MET A 479 17.62 -6.42 -9.96
CA MET A 479 18.08 -5.97 -8.64
C MET A 479 18.51 -7.14 -7.76
N ALA A 480 17.72 -8.21 -7.70
CA ALA A 480 18.08 -9.39 -6.92
C ALA A 480 19.34 -10.09 -7.46
N LEU A 481 19.48 -10.19 -8.78
CA LEU A 481 20.66 -10.76 -9.43
C LEU A 481 21.91 -9.91 -9.16
N SER A 482 21.80 -8.59 -9.34
CA SER A 482 22.91 -7.65 -9.13
C SER A 482 23.39 -7.67 -7.69
N ALA A 483 22.47 -7.73 -6.72
CA ALA A 483 22.81 -7.94 -5.31
C ALA A 483 23.55 -9.26 -5.08
N SER A 484 23.12 -10.35 -5.73
CA SER A 484 23.76 -11.68 -5.61
C SER A 484 25.16 -11.70 -6.23
N LEU A 485 25.38 -10.94 -7.31
CA LEU A 485 26.66 -10.79 -7.99
C LEU A 485 27.56 -9.72 -7.35
N SER A 486 27.09 -9.05 -6.29
CA SER A 486 27.76 -7.87 -5.70
C SER A 486 28.01 -6.73 -6.70
N ASP A 487 27.22 -6.66 -7.77
CA ASP A 487 27.19 -5.55 -8.71
C ASP A 487 26.32 -4.42 -8.13
N TYR A 488 26.89 -3.68 -7.20
CA TYR A 488 26.20 -2.58 -6.52
C TYR A 488 25.98 -1.37 -7.44
N ASP A 489 26.77 -1.21 -8.50
CA ASP A 489 26.58 -0.14 -9.48
C ASP A 489 25.28 -0.35 -10.27
N MET A 490 25.04 -1.57 -10.77
CA MET A 490 23.77 -1.93 -11.39
C MET A 490 22.61 -1.90 -10.38
N LEU A 491 22.80 -2.44 -9.17
CA LEU A 491 21.76 -2.48 -8.14
C LEU A 491 21.24 -1.08 -7.80
N TRP A 492 22.12 -0.12 -7.48
CA TRP A 492 21.71 1.24 -7.15
C TRP A 492 21.17 2.01 -8.35
N SER A 493 21.68 1.73 -9.56
CA SER A 493 21.11 2.28 -10.79
C SER A 493 19.67 1.82 -11.02
N ALA A 494 19.39 0.53 -10.81
CA ALA A 494 18.04 -0.03 -10.88
C ALA A 494 17.11 0.51 -9.78
N VAL A 495 17.59 0.63 -8.53
CA VAL A 495 16.84 1.25 -7.42
C VAL A 495 16.47 2.70 -7.76
N ALA A 496 17.43 3.49 -8.24
CA ALA A 496 17.20 4.88 -8.63
C ALA A 496 16.19 4.99 -9.77
N LEU A 497 16.29 4.13 -10.79
CA LEU A 497 15.35 4.07 -11.90
C LEU A 497 13.92 3.74 -11.43
N VAL A 498 13.75 2.75 -10.54
CA VAL A 498 12.44 2.37 -9.99
C VAL A 498 11.83 3.49 -9.14
N ALA A 499 12.64 4.16 -8.32
CA ALA A 499 12.19 5.28 -7.51
C ALA A 499 11.74 6.46 -8.40
N LEU A 500 12.54 6.80 -9.41
CA LEU A 500 12.19 7.84 -10.39
C LEU A 500 10.92 7.49 -11.16
N LEU A 501 10.81 6.27 -11.68
CA LEU A 501 9.62 5.78 -12.37
C LEU A 501 8.38 5.92 -11.49
N SER A 502 8.47 5.54 -10.21
CA SER A 502 7.37 5.66 -9.25
C SER A 502 6.91 7.10 -9.04
N VAL A 503 7.86 8.02 -8.88
CA VAL A 503 7.58 9.45 -8.73
C VAL A 503 6.97 10.04 -10.00
N PHE A 504 7.52 9.71 -11.18
CA PHE A 504 7.01 10.21 -12.47
C PHE A 504 5.60 9.71 -12.76
N CYS A 505 5.34 8.40 -12.57
CA CYS A 505 4.01 7.85 -12.77
C CYS A 505 3.01 8.42 -11.76
N HIS A 506 3.39 8.60 -10.49
CA HIS A 506 2.54 9.22 -9.47
C HIS A 506 2.19 10.67 -9.85
N ALA A 507 3.17 11.45 -10.30
CA ALA A 507 2.98 12.82 -10.76
C ALA A 507 2.12 12.88 -12.04
N GLY A 508 2.28 11.91 -12.95
CA GLY A 508 1.46 11.75 -14.15
C GLY A 508 -0.02 11.54 -13.83
N VAL A 509 -0.34 10.63 -12.90
CA VAL A 509 -1.72 10.43 -12.43
C VAL A 509 -2.25 11.67 -11.72
N ALA A 510 -1.44 12.36 -10.91
CA ALA A 510 -1.83 13.62 -10.28
C ALA A 510 -2.15 14.74 -11.31
N ALA A 511 -1.42 14.79 -12.42
CA ALA A 511 -1.68 15.74 -13.49
C ALA A 511 -2.97 15.40 -14.24
N LEU A 512 -3.25 14.12 -14.46
CA LEU A 512 -4.50 13.65 -15.04
C LEU A 512 -5.69 13.96 -14.12
N GLU A 513 -5.56 13.70 -12.82
CA GLU A 513 -6.52 14.04 -11.77
C GLU A 513 -6.93 15.51 -11.85
N ARG A 514 -5.96 16.44 -11.86
CA ARG A 514 -6.24 17.88 -11.95
C ARG A 514 -7.00 18.27 -13.23
N ARG A 515 -6.63 17.69 -14.38
CA ARG A 515 -7.28 17.99 -15.66
C ARG A 515 -8.71 17.47 -15.72
N VAL A 516 -8.98 16.30 -15.15
CA VAL A 516 -10.33 15.72 -15.15
C VAL A 516 -11.21 16.43 -14.12
N LEU A 517 -10.70 16.66 -12.92
CA LEU A 517 -11.47 17.34 -11.87
C LEU A 517 -11.77 18.80 -12.20
N SER A 518 -10.94 19.50 -12.98
CA SER A 518 -11.26 20.86 -13.43
C SER A 518 -12.51 20.93 -14.33
N VAL A 519 -12.92 19.81 -14.93
CA VAL A 519 -14.12 19.74 -15.78
C VAL A 519 -15.33 19.27 -14.97
N TYR A 520 -15.17 18.23 -14.14
CA TYR A 520 -16.30 17.54 -13.51
C TYR A 520 -16.55 17.91 -12.03
N ALA A 521 -15.59 18.52 -11.35
CA ALA A 521 -15.66 18.85 -9.92
C ALA A 521 -14.74 20.02 -9.59
N ALA A 522 -14.90 21.16 -10.29
CA ALA A 522 -14.01 22.32 -10.15
C ALA A 522 -13.94 22.86 -8.71
N GLU A 523 -15.04 22.73 -7.96
CA GLU A 523 -15.13 23.07 -6.53
C GLU A 523 -14.25 22.21 -5.61
N GLN A 524 -13.79 21.05 -6.09
CA GLN A 524 -12.95 20.12 -5.33
C GLN A 524 -11.48 20.16 -5.77
N VAL A 525 -11.16 20.91 -6.83
CA VAL A 525 -9.77 21.15 -7.23
C VAL A 525 -9.18 22.20 -6.29
N PRO A 526 -7.98 21.97 -5.71
CA PRO A 526 -7.25 23.03 -5.01
C PRO A 526 -7.05 24.22 -5.98
N ALA A 527 -7.65 25.37 -5.67
CA ALA A 527 -7.59 26.59 -6.47
C ALA A 527 -6.21 27.23 -6.52
#